data_AF-A0A8T5Y6C3-F1
#
_entry.id   AF-A0A8T5Y6C3-F1
#
_cell.length_a   1.000
_cell.length_b   1.000
_cell.length_c   1.000
_cell.angle_alpha   90.00
_cell.angle_beta   90.00
_cell.angle_gamma   90.00
#
_symmetry.space_group_name_H-M   'P 1'
#
loop_
_entity.id
_entity.type
_entity.pdbx_description
1 polymer ?
#
loop_
_entity_poly.entity_id
_entity_poly.type
_entity_poly.pdbx_seq_one_letter_code
_entity_poly.pdbx_strand_id
1 'polypeptide(L)'
;MMIVAVIAGCGGDSIYEDGTYFASAKGYNGDVEVEVEIENDKIVAVNIGEHSETPGIADAAFTKVTEAIIDTQSTDVDIESGATLTSEAVINAVNSALSKAEK
;
A
#
# COMPACT_ATOMS: atom_id res chain seq x y z
N MET A 1 -1.46 19.14 -10.58
CA MET A 1 -1.53 18.25 -11.75
C MET A 1 -1.49 16.85 -11.19
N MET A 2 -2.59 16.12 -11.24
CA MET A 2 -2.60 14.70 -10.87
C MET A 2 -2.92 13.95 -12.17
N ILE A 3 -1.94 13.17 -12.62
CA ILE A 3 -1.94 12.49 -13.90
C ILE A 3 -2.93 11.34 -13.82
N VAL A 4 -3.89 11.34 -14.74
CA VAL A 4 -4.67 10.17 -15.11
C VAL A 4 -3.75 9.29 -15.95
N ALA A 5 -3.44 8.09 -15.48
CA ALA A 5 -2.77 7.07 -16.29
C ALA A 5 -3.80 6.02 -16.73
N VAL A 6 -4.09 6.06 -18.03
CA VAL A 6 -4.82 5.04 -18.79
C VAL A 6 -3.79 3.99 -19.20
N ILE A 7 -4.02 2.71 -18.90
CA ILE A 7 -3.47 1.61 -19.71
C ILE A 7 -4.50 0.50 -19.91
N ALA A 8 -4.67 0.14 -21.18
CA ALA A 8 -5.51 -0.93 -21.65
C ALA A 8 -4.80 -2.27 -21.43
N GLY A 9 -5.38 -3.16 -20.62
CA GLY A 9 -4.95 -4.54 -20.48
C GLY A 9 -5.78 -5.48 -21.36
N CYS A 10 -5.16 -6.07 -22.38
CA CYS A 10 -5.75 -7.12 -23.21
C CYS A 10 -5.85 -8.44 -22.43
N GLY A 11 -7.08 -8.93 -22.20
CA GLY A 11 -7.47 -10.35 -22.22
C GLY A 11 -6.58 -11.36 -21.48
N GLY A 12 -6.60 -11.31 -20.16
CA GLY A 12 -6.27 -12.42 -19.25
C GLY A 12 -7.16 -12.31 -18.00
N ASP A 13 -7.47 -13.43 -17.34
CA ASP A 13 -8.11 -13.44 -16.01
C ASP A 13 -7.12 -12.84 -14.99
N SER A 14 -7.02 -11.50 -14.93
CA SER A 14 -6.32 -10.80 -13.85
C SER A 14 -7.30 -10.49 -12.73
N ILE A 15 -6.83 -10.59 -11.48
CA ILE A 15 -7.63 -10.35 -10.28
C ILE A 15 -7.78 -8.85 -10.06
N TYR A 16 -6.72 -8.09 -10.38
CA TYR A 16 -6.65 -6.66 -10.26
C TYR A 16 -6.71 -5.95 -11.63
N GLU A 17 -7.29 -4.76 -11.62
CA GLU A 17 -7.09 -3.73 -12.62
C GLU A 17 -5.71 -3.07 -12.41
N ASP A 18 -4.97 -2.89 -13.49
CA ASP A 18 -3.70 -2.19 -13.45
C ASP A 18 -3.95 -0.69 -13.26
N GLY A 19 -3.14 -0.06 -12.41
CA GLY A 19 -3.27 1.35 -12.10
C GLY A 19 -2.72 1.72 -10.73
N THR A 20 -2.98 2.97 -10.34
CA THR A 20 -2.51 3.53 -9.08
C THR A 20 -3.69 3.81 -8.16
N TYR A 21 -3.66 3.22 -6.97
CA TYR A 21 -4.74 3.20 -6.01
C TYR A 21 -4.34 3.87 -4.71
N PHE A 22 -5.14 4.85 -4.30
CA PHE A 22 -4.91 5.60 -3.06
C PHE A 22 -5.86 5.09 -1.98
N ALA A 23 -5.34 4.85 -0.79
CA ALA A 23 -6.11 4.49 0.38
C ALA A 23 -5.48 5.06 1.66
N SER A 24 -6.25 5.12 2.73
CA SER A 24 -5.76 5.54 4.02
C SER A 24 -6.34 4.68 5.13
N ALA A 25 -5.58 4.52 6.21
CA ALA A 25 -6.00 3.77 7.37
C ALA A 25 -5.50 4.40 8.66
N LYS A 26 -6.18 4.09 9.77
CA LYS A 26 -5.85 4.66 11.08
C LYS A 26 -4.54 4.07 11.61
N GLY A 27 -3.55 4.93 11.84
CA GLY A 27 -2.29 4.62 12.53
C GLY A 27 -2.26 5.08 13.98
N TYR A 28 -1.05 5.17 14.55
CA TYR A 28 -0.82 5.48 15.96
C TYR A 28 -1.22 6.92 16.32
N ASN A 29 -0.78 7.90 15.54
CA ASN A 29 -1.00 9.34 15.79
C ASN A 29 -1.98 9.97 14.81
N GLY A 30 -2.34 9.30 13.71
CA GLY A 30 -3.21 9.86 12.69
C GLY A 30 -3.53 8.84 11.61
N ASP A 31 -4.19 9.30 10.56
CA ASP A 31 -4.37 8.46 9.37
C ASP A 31 -3.05 8.41 8.60
N VAL A 32 -2.76 7.26 7.98
CA VAL A 32 -1.61 7.02 7.11
C VAL A 32 -2.16 6.81 5.71
N GLU A 33 -1.82 7.71 4.79
CA GLU A 33 -2.14 7.56 3.37
C GLU A 33 -1.10 6.68 2.67
N VAL A 34 -1.57 5.84 1.75
CA VAL A 34 -0.75 4.94 0.94
C VAL A 34 -1.21 5.00 -0.51
N GLU A 35 -0.24 5.02 -1.40
CA GLU A 35 -0.40 4.91 -2.85
C GLU A 35 0.18 3.55 -3.30
N VAL A 36 -0.65 2.69 -3.89
CA VAL A 36 -0.27 1.37 -4.37
C VAL A 36 -0.35 1.35 -5.88
N GLU A 37 0.74 0.97 -6.54
CA GLU A 37 0.80 0.79 -7.99
C GLU A 37 0.74 -0.69 -8.34
N ILE A 38 -0.18 -1.03 -9.24
CA ILE A 38 -0.42 -2.39 -9.71
C ILE A 38 -0.19 -2.45 -11.22
N GLU A 39 0.64 -3.39 -11.65
CA GLU A 39 0.88 -3.70 -13.06
C GLU A 39 0.88 -5.21 -13.27
N ASN A 40 0.14 -5.69 -14.27
CA ASN A 40 0.01 -7.09 -14.62
C ASN A 40 -0.31 -7.99 -13.41
N ASP A 41 -1.31 -7.59 -12.61
CA ASP A 41 -1.76 -8.31 -11.40
C ASP A 41 -0.72 -8.35 -10.26
N LYS A 42 0.27 -7.45 -10.29
CA LYS A 42 1.35 -7.37 -9.29
C LYS A 42 1.47 -5.99 -8.69
N ILE A 43 1.75 -5.95 -7.39
CA ILE A 43 2.12 -4.73 -6.67
C ILE A 43 3.55 -4.37 -7.05
N VAL A 44 3.74 -3.27 -7.78
CA VAL A 44 5.07 -2.82 -8.22
C VAL A 44 5.64 -1.71 -7.34
N ALA A 45 4.78 -0.96 -6.66
CA ALA A 45 5.20 0.07 -5.71
C ALA A 45 4.15 0.29 -4.60
N VAL A 46 4.64 0.66 -3.43
CA VAL A 46 3.84 1.12 -2.29
C VAL A 46 4.51 2.35 -1.72
N ASN A 47 3.90 3.52 -1.87
CA ASN A 47 4.41 4.80 -1.40
C ASN A 47 3.58 5.29 -0.21
N ILE A 48 4.26 5.82 0.81
CA ILE A 48 3.61 6.47 1.95
C ILE A 48 3.36 7.94 1.62
N GLY A 49 2.09 8.37 1.73
CA GLY A 49 1.64 9.74 1.51
C GLY A 49 1.63 10.57 2.79
N GLU A 50 0.55 11.32 3.02
CA GLU A 50 0.41 12.11 4.25
C GLU A 50 0.24 11.20 5.48
N HIS A 51 0.95 11.52 6.57
CA HIS A 51 0.80 10.83 7.85
C HIS A 51 1.16 11.74 9.03
N SER A 52 0.67 11.40 10.22
CA SER A 52 1.01 12.09 11.49
C SER A 52 1.83 11.23 12.45
N GLU A 53 2.35 10.09 11.99
CA GLU A 53 3.14 9.15 12.80
C GLU A 53 4.45 9.75 13.33
N THR A 54 5.02 9.10 14.35
CA THR A 54 6.22 9.61 15.03
C THR A 54 7.47 9.46 14.14
N PRO A 55 8.14 10.58 13.76
CA PRO A 55 9.35 10.52 12.94
C PRO A 55 10.45 9.68 13.57
N GLY A 56 11.12 8.84 12.79
CA GLY A 56 12.20 7.95 13.26
C GLY A 56 11.72 6.66 13.95
N ILE A 57 10.45 6.57 14.36
CA ILE A 57 9.84 5.30 14.83
C ILE A 57 9.07 4.66 13.69
N ALA A 58 8.25 5.45 13.00
CA ALA A 58 7.38 5.01 11.91
C ALA A 58 8.16 4.58 10.66
N ASP A 59 9.32 5.20 10.43
CA ASP A 59 10.13 5.02 9.22
C ASP A 59 10.52 3.55 9.00
N ALA A 60 10.82 2.82 10.08
CA ALA A 60 11.15 1.40 10.02
C ALA A 60 9.92 0.55 9.62
N ALA A 61 8.75 0.85 10.18
CA ALA A 61 7.50 0.20 9.81
C ALA A 61 7.15 0.48 8.35
N PHE A 62 7.22 1.73 7.92
CA PHE A 62 6.97 2.11 6.54
C PHE A 62 7.88 1.37 5.58
N THR A 63 9.20 1.41 5.79
CA THR A 63 10.15 0.79 4.86
C THR A 63 9.97 -0.72 4.81
N LYS A 64 10.03 -1.41 5.96
CA LYS A 64 10.06 -2.87 5.97
C LYS A 64 8.72 -3.51 5.62
N VAL A 65 7.61 -2.91 6.05
CA VAL A 65 6.27 -3.45 5.71
C VAL A 65 5.99 -3.26 4.22
N THR A 66 6.31 -2.09 3.65
CA THR A 66 6.11 -1.87 2.21
C THR A 66 7.01 -2.75 1.35
N GLU A 67 8.29 -2.88 1.70
CA GLU A 67 9.22 -3.80 1.03
C GLU A 67 8.74 -5.25 1.11
N ALA A 68 8.33 -5.72 2.30
CA ALA A 68 7.81 -7.08 2.47
C ALA A 68 6.54 -7.34 1.65
N ILE A 69 5.64 -6.36 1.55
CA ILE A 69 4.43 -6.47 0.73
C ILE A 69 4.79 -6.62 -0.75
N ILE A 70 5.73 -5.80 -1.24
CA ILE A 70 6.18 -5.87 -2.65
C ILE A 70 6.90 -7.20 -2.91
N ASP A 71 7.75 -7.66 -2.00
CA ASP A 71 8.51 -8.90 -2.20
C ASP A 71 7.62 -10.15 -2.14
N THR A 72 6.65 -10.18 -1.24
CA THR A 72 5.76 -11.33 -1.03
C THR A 72 4.50 -11.28 -1.88
N GLN A 73 4.17 -10.12 -2.46
CA GLN A 73 2.91 -9.84 -3.14
C GLN A 73 1.69 -10.17 -2.24
N SER A 74 1.85 -9.93 -0.94
CA SER A 74 0.86 -10.27 0.09
C SER A 74 0.87 -9.21 1.18
N THR A 75 -0.28 -9.00 1.82
CA THR A 75 -0.43 -8.14 2.99
C THR A 75 -0.27 -8.90 4.32
N ASP A 76 -0.10 -10.23 4.25
CA ASP A 76 0.23 -11.11 5.38
C ASP A 76 1.75 -11.06 5.65
N VAL A 77 2.22 -9.93 6.18
CA VAL A 77 3.63 -9.65 6.48
C VAL A 77 3.83 -9.33 7.95
N ASP A 78 5.07 -9.51 8.43
CA ASP A 78 5.42 -9.20 9.81
C ASP A 78 5.32 -7.71 10.11
N ILE A 79 4.82 -7.39 11.30
CA ILE A 79 4.77 -6.03 11.83
C ILE A 79 6.10 -5.64 12.48
N GLU A 80 6.44 -4.34 12.44
CA GLU A 80 7.65 -3.86 13.09
C GLU A 80 7.46 -3.68 14.60
N SER A 81 8.36 -4.30 15.36
CA SER A 81 8.37 -4.21 16.81
C SER A 81 8.63 -2.78 17.27
N GLY A 82 7.67 -2.19 17.98
CA GLY A 82 7.72 -0.79 18.42
C GLY A 82 6.92 0.19 17.56
N ALA A 83 6.38 -0.27 16.43
CA ALA A 83 5.53 0.50 15.52
C ALA A 83 4.34 -0.34 15.02
N THR A 84 3.71 -1.11 15.92
CA THR A 84 2.62 -2.04 15.59
C THR A 84 1.44 -1.35 14.91
N LEU A 85 0.88 -0.30 15.51
CA LEU A 85 -0.28 0.39 14.93
C LEU A 85 0.05 1.07 13.60
N THR A 86 1.28 1.55 13.44
CA THR A 86 1.77 2.09 12.17
C THR A 86 1.87 1.00 11.10
N SER A 87 2.41 -0.16 11.45
CA SER A 87 2.54 -1.32 10.56
C SER A 87 1.17 -1.82 10.11
N GLU A 88 0.24 -1.97 11.05
CA GLU A 88 -1.15 -2.34 10.78
C GLU A 88 -1.85 -1.30 9.89
N ALA A 89 -1.59 -0.01 10.09
CA ALA A 89 -2.15 1.02 9.23
C ALA A 89 -1.69 0.88 7.78
N VAL A 90 -0.39 0.65 7.53
CA VAL A 90 0.12 0.42 6.17
C VAL A 90 -0.54 -0.81 5.56
N ILE A 91 -0.57 -1.94 6.28
CA ILE A 91 -1.19 -3.20 5.82
C ILE A 91 -2.67 -2.98 5.46
N ASN A 92 -3.42 -2.29 6.32
CA ASN A 92 -4.84 -2.01 6.12
C ASN A 92 -5.09 -1.04 4.96
N ALA A 93 -4.24 -0.03 4.79
CA ALA A 93 -4.32 0.90 3.68
C ALA A 93 -4.03 0.19 2.35
N VAL A 94 -2.98 -0.66 2.29
CA VAL A 94 -2.68 -1.48 1.11
C VAL A 94 -3.84 -2.42 0.79
N ASN A 95 -4.37 -3.16 1.78
CA ASN A 95 -5.55 -4.01 1.57
C ASN A 95 -6.73 -3.21 0.99
N SER A 96 -6.99 -2.02 1.51
CA SER A 96 -8.05 -1.15 1.00
C SER A 96 -7.78 -0.63 -0.41
N ALA A 97 -6.52 -0.45 -0.80
CA ALA A 97 -6.13 -0.10 -2.16
C ALA A 97 -6.30 -1.29 -3.12
N LEU A 98 -5.88 -2.48 -2.71
CA LEU A 98 -6.08 -3.72 -3.47
C LEU A 98 -7.57 -4.03 -3.70
N SER A 99 -8.42 -3.88 -2.68
CA SER A 99 -9.87 -4.05 -2.83
C SER A 99 -10.51 -3.04 -3.79
N LYS A 100 -9.88 -1.88 -4.05
CA LYS A 100 -10.34 -0.94 -5.09
C LYS A 100 -9.88 -1.34 -6.48
N ALA A 101 -8.84 -2.15 -6.57
CA ALA A 101 -8.30 -2.68 -7.81
C ALA A 101 -8.97 -4.00 -8.22
N GLU A 102 -9.60 -4.72 -7.29
CA GLU A 102 -10.32 -5.97 -7.59
C GLU A 102 -11.42 -5.75 -8.65
N LYS A 103 -11.48 -6.69 -9.60
CA LYS A 103 -12.49 -6.73 -10.67
C LYS A 103 -13.81 -7.39 -10.27
#